data_AF-A0A6L7YGX6-F1
#
_entry.id   AF-A0A6L7YGX6-F1
#
_cell.length_a   1.000
_cell.length_b   1.000
_cell.length_c   1.000
_cell.angle_alpha   90.00
_cell.angle_beta   90.00
_cell.angle_gamma   90.00
#
_symmetry.space_group_name_H-M   'P 1'
#
loop_
_entity.id
_entity.type
_entity.pdbx_description
1 polymer ?
#
loop_
_entity_poly.entity_id
_entity_poly.type
_entity_poly.pdbx_seq_one_letter_code
_entity_poly.pdbx_strand_id
1 'polypeptide(L)'
;MSWWPSAEGAVWDWGWTPYPAVWLLLAAIAVAYALRVRSLLPAHRRAGDPEVSADQIVLFAAGLVVLWAALDWPLGALAAGYLASANALQDLLITLGAAPLLLLGLPRGRPRPDPAHDLRGRAVLRLQRALGSPVVGGATFGIALAVTHLPAVVDALRPSPWGSFAITAAWLAAAVVLWSPLVGPLAGRHRPPYLVGMLYLVAPFIFPKVVGAFYLFRDDPLYDVYGSAPRVWADVTAHGDQQVAGFTLWIIGSFMVIAALAVLFFRWYQEDRRMSTPDSLEVPADPRAVDALFDVPGGWAALERLIASVQTALPPRWSGAELGFAYRELGGETNETQVILELHVALDGRAEAQLAHAIETDYEAHLASLAPARREQIARRIAFRIVGYGSRVS
;
A
#
# COMPACT_ATOMS: atom_id res chain seq x y z
N MET A 1 -15.15 12.60 -37.44
CA MET A 1 -14.55 11.61 -36.52
C MET A 1 -13.74 12.37 -35.50
N SER A 2 -14.24 12.47 -34.27
CA SER A 2 -13.47 12.97 -33.14
C SER A 2 -12.48 11.89 -32.70
N TRP A 3 -11.23 12.29 -32.45
CA TRP A 3 -10.18 11.35 -32.02
C TRP A 3 -10.25 11.08 -30.50
N TRP A 4 -11.01 11.90 -29.77
CA TRP A 4 -11.25 11.85 -28.33
C TRP A 4 -12.68 12.32 -28.02
N PRO A 5 -13.34 11.80 -26.96
CA PRO A 5 -14.67 12.24 -26.58
C PRO A 5 -14.75 13.74 -26.27
N SER A 6 -15.67 14.46 -26.92
CA SER A 6 -15.92 15.89 -26.73
C SER A 6 -17.42 16.21 -26.87
N ALA A 7 -17.83 17.40 -26.44
CA ALA A 7 -19.19 17.87 -26.63
C ALA A 7 -19.43 18.29 -28.10
N GLU A 8 -19.99 17.38 -28.90
CA GLU A 8 -20.24 17.60 -30.33
C GLU A 8 -21.58 18.27 -30.64
N GLY A 9 -22.53 18.25 -29.69
CA GLY A 9 -23.87 18.82 -29.86
C GLY A 9 -24.78 18.04 -30.83
N ALA A 10 -24.35 16.89 -31.33
CA ALA A 10 -25.16 15.98 -32.13
C ALA A 10 -26.26 15.32 -31.27
N VAL A 11 -27.36 14.91 -31.90
CA VAL A 11 -28.39 14.11 -31.20
C VAL A 11 -27.79 12.76 -30.85
N TRP A 12 -27.97 12.32 -29.60
CA TRP A 12 -27.47 11.03 -29.17
C TRP A 12 -28.22 9.90 -29.89
N ASP A 13 -27.51 9.16 -30.72
CA ASP A 13 -27.92 7.84 -31.19
C ASP A 13 -26.98 6.82 -30.54
N TRP A 14 -27.48 5.64 -30.15
CA TRP A 14 -26.64 4.60 -29.54
C TRP A 14 -25.69 3.93 -30.55
N GLY A 15 -25.34 4.62 -31.63
CA GLY A 15 -24.32 4.24 -32.57
C GLY A 15 -22.95 4.23 -31.89
N TRP A 16 -22.18 3.20 -32.19
CA TRP A 16 -20.82 3.10 -31.68
C TRP A 16 -19.92 4.15 -32.35
N THR A 17 -19.15 4.87 -31.54
CA THR A 17 -18.18 5.86 -32.00
C THR A 17 -16.76 5.46 -31.59
N PRO A 18 -15.81 5.36 -32.54
CA PRO A 18 -14.42 5.04 -32.21
C PRO A 18 -13.68 6.26 -31.66
N TYR A 19 -12.88 6.06 -30.60
CA TYR A 19 -11.96 7.07 -30.05
C TYR A 19 -10.50 6.56 -30.06
N PRO A 20 -9.79 6.63 -31.21
CA PRO A 20 -8.45 6.04 -31.36
C PRO A 20 -7.42 6.51 -30.32
N ALA A 21 -7.50 7.75 -29.84
CA ALA A 21 -6.54 8.24 -28.85
C ALA A 21 -6.75 7.64 -27.46
N VAL A 22 -7.96 7.19 -27.11
CA VAL A 22 -8.20 6.42 -25.89
C VAL A 22 -7.41 5.11 -25.97
N TRP A 23 -7.49 4.41 -27.11
CA TRP A 23 -6.77 3.16 -27.31
C TRP A 23 -5.25 3.35 -27.33
N LEU A 24 -4.76 4.43 -27.96
CA LEU A 24 -3.34 4.79 -27.93
C LEU A 24 -2.86 5.10 -26.51
N LEU A 25 -3.65 5.81 -25.70
CA LEU A 25 -3.32 6.09 -24.30
C LEU A 25 -3.23 4.78 -23.48
N LEU A 26 -4.21 3.90 -23.61
CA LEU A 26 -4.22 2.61 -22.92
C LEU A 26 -3.05 1.72 -23.35
N ALA A 27 -2.77 1.66 -24.65
CA ALA A 27 -1.63 0.94 -25.20
C ALA A 27 -0.31 1.51 -24.68
N ALA A 28 -0.16 2.83 -24.63
CA ALA A 28 1.02 3.49 -24.08
C ALA A 28 1.24 3.14 -22.60
N ILE A 29 0.18 3.14 -21.79
CA ILE A 29 0.23 2.73 -20.37
C ILE A 29 0.62 1.25 -20.24
N ALA A 30 0.01 0.36 -21.04
CA ALA A 30 0.32 -1.07 -21.03
C ALA A 30 1.75 -1.36 -21.47
N VAL A 31 2.25 -0.69 -22.52
CA VAL A 31 3.63 -0.81 -22.99
C VAL A 31 4.60 -0.28 -21.92
N ALA A 32 4.31 0.86 -21.30
CA ALA A 32 5.13 1.39 -20.21
C ALA A 32 5.23 0.40 -19.04
N TYR A 33 4.13 -0.26 -18.69
CA TYR A 33 4.12 -1.33 -17.69
C TYR A 33 4.95 -2.54 -18.11
N ALA A 34 4.77 -3.04 -19.33
CA ALA A 34 5.54 -4.18 -19.85
C ALA A 34 7.04 -3.88 -19.88
N LEU A 35 7.44 -2.68 -20.31
CA LEU A 35 8.82 -2.21 -20.26
C LEU A 35 9.35 -2.12 -18.83
N ARG A 36 8.52 -1.65 -17.89
CA ARG A 36 8.88 -1.58 -16.48
C ARG A 36 9.12 -2.97 -15.89
N VAL A 37 8.21 -3.91 -16.10
CA VAL A 37 8.36 -5.31 -15.69
C VAL A 37 9.62 -5.92 -16.30
N ARG A 38 9.81 -5.77 -17.61
CA ARG A 38 10.99 -6.26 -18.33
C ARG A 38 12.30 -5.69 -17.77
N SER A 39 12.32 -4.41 -17.38
CA SER A 39 13.50 -3.77 -16.79
C SER A 39 13.89 -4.31 -15.41
N LEU A 40 12.97 -4.98 -14.71
CA LEU A 40 13.19 -5.54 -13.38
C LEU A 40 13.56 -7.03 -13.42
N LEU A 41 13.30 -7.74 -14.53
CA LEU A 41 13.62 -9.16 -14.70
C LEU A 41 15.08 -9.52 -14.33
N PRO A 42 16.12 -8.79 -14.78
CA PRO A 42 17.50 -9.16 -14.46
C PRO A 42 17.83 -9.03 -12.96
N ALA A 43 17.12 -8.15 -12.25
CA ALA A 43 17.33 -7.96 -10.81
C ALA A 43 16.64 -9.06 -9.99
N HIS A 44 15.43 -9.46 -10.37
CA HIS A 44 14.70 -10.56 -9.70
C HIS A 44 15.40 -11.91 -9.91
N ARG A 45 15.87 -12.20 -11.13
CA ARG A 45 16.63 -13.43 -11.41
C ARG A 45 17.91 -13.57 -10.60
N ARG A 46 18.61 -12.47 -10.33
CA ARG A 46 19.82 -12.48 -9.48
C ARG A 46 19.50 -12.67 -8.00
N ALA A 47 18.31 -12.26 -7.57
CA ALA A 47 17.89 -12.30 -6.17
C ALA A 47 17.10 -13.56 -5.80
N GLY A 48 16.69 -14.37 -6.77
CA GLY A 48 15.82 -15.54 -6.53
C GLY A 48 14.38 -15.19 -6.16
N ASP A 49 13.99 -13.91 -6.27
CA ASP A 49 12.63 -13.46 -5.94
C ASP A 49 11.67 -13.67 -7.12
N PRO A 50 10.36 -13.90 -6.84
CA PRO A 50 9.35 -13.96 -7.89
C PRO A 50 9.30 -12.65 -8.71
N GLU A 51 9.26 -12.78 -10.05
CA GLU A 51 9.47 -11.69 -11.00
C GLU A 51 8.40 -10.57 -10.89
N VAL A 52 7.12 -10.94 -10.68
CA VAL A 52 5.94 -10.11 -10.36
C VAL A 52 4.85 -11.08 -9.84
N SER A 53 4.07 -10.73 -8.82
CA SER A 53 2.94 -11.59 -8.40
C SER A 53 1.80 -11.58 -9.43
N ALA A 54 1.12 -12.72 -9.63
CA ALA A 54 -0.08 -12.80 -10.48
C ALA A 54 -1.13 -11.75 -10.08
N ASP A 55 -1.30 -11.50 -8.77
CA ASP A 55 -2.22 -10.50 -8.24
C ASP A 55 -1.91 -9.09 -8.74
N GLN A 56 -0.62 -8.74 -8.89
CA GLN A 56 -0.21 -7.43 -9.38
C GLN A 56 -0.56 -7.25 -10.86
N ILE A 57 -0.43 -8.30 -11.66
CA ILE A 57 -0.81 -8.28 -13.08
C ILE A 57 -2.33 -8.16 -13.19
N VAL A 58 -3.09 -8.91 -12.40
CA VAL A 58 -4.56 -8.85 -12.36
C VAL A 58 -5.04 -7.46 -11.95
N LEU A 59 -4.47 -6.88 -10.89
CA LEU A 59 -4.80 -5.52 -10.44
C LEU A 59 -4.48 -4.47 -11.50
N PHE A 60 -3.32 -4.56 -12.16
CA PHE A 60 -2.96 -3.64 -13.23
C PHE A 60 -3.92 -3.75 -14.43
N ALA A 61 -4.22 -4.98 -14.86
CA ALA A 61 -5.15 -5.24 -15.95
C ALA A 61 -6.57 -4.75 -15.61
N ALA A 62 -7.04 -5.00 -14.38
CA ALA A 62 -8.32 -4.47 -13.90
C ALA A 62 -8.34 -2.94 -13.94
N GLY A 63 -7.25 -2.28 -13.53
CA GLY A 63 -7.12 -0.82 -13.61
C GLY A 63 -7.18 -0.30 -15.05
N LEU A 64 -6.56 -0.99 -16.02
CA LEU A 64 -6.65 -0.67 -17.44
C LEU A 64 -8.08 -0.84 -17.98
N VAL A 65 -8.77 -1.91 -17.60
CA VAL A 65 -10.16 -2.17 -18.02
C VAL A 65 -11.10 -1.09 -17.47
N VAL A 66 -10.95 -0.71 -16.19
CA VAL A 66 -11.73 0.38 -15.59
C VAL A 66 -11.45 1.70 -16.31
N LEU A 67 -10.18 2.00 -16.61
CA LEU A 67 -9.82 3.21 -17.35
C LEU A 67 -10.41 3.21 -18.77
N TRP A 68 -10.35 2.08 -19.47
CA TRP A 68 -10.98 1.92 -20.78
C TRP A 68 -12.49 2.17 -20.71
N ALA A 69 -13.19 1.51 -19.79
CA ALA A 69 -14.63 1.67 -19.61
C ALA A 69 -15.01 3.12 -19.25
N ALA A 70 -14.16 3.83 -18.50
CA ALA A 70 -14.38 5.23 -18.15
C ALA A 70 -14.20 6.18 -19.33
N LEU A 71 -13.24 5.91 -20.22
CA LEU A 71 -12.82 6.83 -21.27
C LEU A 71 -13.43 6.56 -22.65
N ASP A 72 -13.79 5.32 -22.94
CA ASP A 72 -14.27 4.91 -24.26
C ASP A 72 -15.80 5.00 -24.37
N TRP A 73 -16.33 4.74 -25.56
CA TRP A 73 -17.77 4.69 -25.81
C TRP A 73 -18.46 3.59 -24.98
N PRO A 74 -19.66 3.84 -24.40
CA PRO A 74 -20.43 5.07 -24.49
C PRO A 74 -20.11 6.09 -23.38
N LEU A 75 -19.50 5.65 -22.27
CA LEU A 75 -19.39 6.47 -21.06
C LEU A 75 -18.55 7.73 -21.29
N GLY A 76 -17.43 7.62 -22.00
CA GLY A 76 -16.58 8.77 -22.31
C GLY A 76 -17.31 9.82 -23.15
N ALA A 77 -18.12 9.39 -24.12
CA ALA A 77 -18.91 10.28 -24.97
C ALA A 77 -20.02 10.97 -24.16
N LEU A 78 -20.76 10.20 -23.36
CA LEU A 78 -21.82 10.72 -22.48
C LEU A 78 -21.27 11.73 -21.48
N ALA A 79 -20.13 11.41 -20.86
CA ALA A 79 -19.45 12.27 -19.90
C ALA A 79 -18.91 13.57 -20.54
N ALA A 80 -18.50 13.52 -21.81
CA ALA A 80 -17.88 14.68 -22.45
C ALA A 80 -18.86 15.78 -22.83
N GLY A 81 -20.15 15.47 -23.04
CA GLY A 81 -21.07 16.50 -23.53
C GLY A 81 -22.56 16.21 -23.44
N TYR A 82 -23.01 15.15 -22.77
CA TYR A 82 -24.44 14.82 -22.70
C TYR A 82 -24.98 14.77 -21.27
N LEU A 83 -24.26 14.13 -20.35
CA LEU A 83 -24.73 13.86 -19.00
C LEU A 83 -23.67 14.24 -17.96
N ALA A 84 -24.04 15.13 -17.05
CA ALA A 84 -23.28 15.46 -15.85
C ALA A 84 -23.13 14.21 -14.94
N SER A 85 -24.14 13.34 -14.89
CA SER A 85 -24.05 12.09 -14.12
C SER A 85 -23.01 11.12 -14.67
N ALA A 86 -22.91 11.02 -15.99
CA ALA A 86 -21.86 10.24 -16.67
C ALA A 86 -20.48 10.84 -16.40
N ASN A 87 -20.35 12.17 -16.40
CA ASN A 87 -19.10 12.84 -16.01
C ASN A 87 -18.70 12.51 -14.56
N ALA A 88 -19.64 12.63 -13.61
CA ALA A 88 -19.38 12.29 -12.22
C ALA A 88 -18.95 10.83 -12.05
N LEU A 89 -19.58 9.90 -12.77
CA LEU A 89 -19.20 8.49 -12.76
C LEU A 89 -17.81 8.28 -13.37
N GLN A 90 -17.51 8.91 -14.51
CA GLN A 90 -16.19 8.86 -15.15
C GLN A 90 -15.11 9.34 -14.18
N ASP A 91 -15.32 10.46 -13.50
CA ASP A 91 -14.37 11.04 -12.56
C ASP A 91 -14.11 10.11 -11.36
N LEU A 92 -15.15 9.44 -10.85
CA LEU A 92 -15.04 8.43 -9.78
C LEU A 92 -14.33 7.16 -10.24
N LEU A 93 -14.63 6.64 -11.43
CA LEU A 93 -13.96 5.46 -11.98
C LEU A 93 -12.48 5.71 -12.20
N ILE A 94 -12.11 6.87 -12.73
CA ILE A 94 -10.70 7.26 -12.91
C ILE A 94 -10.01 7.39 -11.55
N THR A 95 -10.63 8.13 -10.62
CA THR A 95 -9.99 8.49 -9.36
C THR A 95 -9.93 7.32 -8.40
N LEU A 96 -11.05 6.63 -8.16
CA LEU A 96 -11.17 5.62 -7.11
C LEU A 96 -11.07 4.18 -7.62
N GLY A 97 -11.16 3.97 -8.94
CA GLY A 97 -10.99 2.66 -9.57
C GLY A 97 -9.65 2.51 -10.27
N ALA A 98 -9.50 3.14 -11.44
CA ALA A 98 -8.35 2.97 -12.32
C ALA A 98 -7.02 3.35 -11.65
N ALA A 99 -6.90 4.57 -11.12
CA ALA A 99 -5.66 5.06 -10.54
C ALA A 99 -5.08 4.17 -9.41
N PRO A 100 -5.85 3.79 -8.36
CA PRO A 100 -5.32 2.93 -7.32
C PRO A 100 -5.02 1.51 -7.81
N LEU A 101 -5.84 0.92 -8.70
CA LEU A 101 -5.62 -0.41 -9.26
C LEU A 101 -4.34 -0.46 -10.10
N LEU A 102 -4.14 0.52 -10.98
CA LEU A 102 -2.93 0.66 -11.79
C LEU A 102 -1.69 0.78 -10.89
N LEU A 103 -1.76 1.59 -9.83
CA LEU A 103 -0.63 1.77 -8.90
C LEU A 103 -0.34 0.52 -8.06
N LEU A 104 -1.36 -0.19 -7.59
CA LEU A 104 -1.21 -1.45 -6.84
C LEU A 104 -0.59 -2.56 -7.69
N GLY A 105 -0.91 -2.56 -8.98
CA GLY A 105 -0.36 -3.51 -9.95
C GLY A 105 1.08 -3.21 -10.36
N LEU A 106 1.63 -2.05 -10.03
CA LEU A 106 3.03 -1.72 -10.33
C LEU A 106 4.00 -2.62 -9.54
N PRO A 107 5.02 -3.18 -10.21
CA PRO A 107 6.04 -3.98 -9.51
C PRO A 107 6.85 -3.10 -8.55
N ARG A 108 7.02 -3.58 -7.33
CA ARG A 108 7.84 -2.92 -6.30
C ARG A 108 9.30 -3.15 -6.63
N GLY A 109 9.90 -2.24 -7.39
CA GLY A 109 11.33 -2.32 -7.69
C GLY A 109 12.16 -2.06 -6.44
N ARG A 110 13.18 -2.90 -6.18
CA ARG A 110 14.21 -2.56 -5.19
C ARG A 110 14.81 -1.18 -5.51
N PRO A 111 15.23 -0.42 -4.49
CA PRO A 111 16.07 0.75 -4.67
C PRO A 111 17.20 0.47 -5.66
N ARG A 112 17.23 1.19 -6.80
CA ARG A 112 18.44 1.23 -7.62
C ARG A 112 19.58 1.87 -6.80
N PRO A 113 20.85 1.52 -7.10
CA PRO A 113 22.00 2.24 -6.56
C PRO A 113 21.85 3.73 -6.82
N ASP A 114 22.36 4.52 -5.88
CA ASP A 114 22.07 5.93 -5.67
C ASP A 114 22.09 6.77 -6.97
N PRO A 115 20.94 7.30 -7.43
CA PRO A 115 20.88 8.22 -8.57
C PRO A 115 21.60 9.55 -8.31
N ALA A 116 22.09 9.82 -7.11
CA ALA A 116 22.63 11.12 -6.70
C ALA A 116 23.85 11.59 -7.51
N HIS A 117 24.50 10.71 -8.27
CA HIS A 117 25.76 11.03 -8.97
C HIS A 117 25.56 11.85 -10.26
N ASP A 118 24.33 11.99 -10.78
CA ASP A 118 24.02 12.83 -11.95
C ASP A 118 22.80 13.74 -11.72
N LEU A 119 22.73 14.88 -12.41
CA LEU A 119 21.65 15.88 -12.37
C LEU A 119 20.29 15.24 -12.70
N ARG A 120 20.24 14.32 -13.67
CA ARG A 120 19.02 13.58 -14.02
C ARG A 120 18.54 12.72 -12.85
N GLY A 121 19.45 12.05 -12.15
CA GLY A 121 19.10 11.23 -11.00
C GLY A 121 18.60 12.05 -9.80
N ARG A 122 19.19 13.22 -9.55
CA ARG A 122 18.69 14.18 -8.54
C ARG A 122 17.29 14.70 -8.87
N ALA A 123 17.00 15.02 -10.13
CA ALA A 123 15.66 15.44 -10.56
C ALA A 123 14.63 14.32 -10.39
N VAL A 124 14.97 13.09 -10.76
CA VAL A 124 14.11 11.91 -10.55
C VAL A 124 13.82 11.67 -9.08
N LEU A 125 14.82 11.79 -8.20
CA LEU A 125 14.63 11.64 -6.75
C LEU A 125 13.72 12.74 -6.18
N ARG A 126 13.86 13.99 -6.62
CA ARG A 126 12.98 15.10 -6.23
C ARG A 126 11.55 14.84 -6.67
N LEU A 127 11.35 14.42 -7.92
CA LEU A 127 10.03 14.06 -8.44
C LEU A 127 9.42 12.91 -7.63
N GLN A 128 10.18 11.87 -7.33
CA GLN A 128 9.71 10.76 -6.50
C GLN A 128 9.32 11.20 -5.09
N ARG A 129 10.08 12.11 -4.47
CA ARG A 129 9.73 12.68 -3.15
C ARG A 129 8.46 13.52 -3.22
N ALA A 130 8.32 14.35 -4.26
CA ALA A 130 7.13 15.16 -4.47
C ALA A 130 5.88 14.28 -4.68
N LEU A 131 5.95 13.29 -5.56
CA LEU A 131 4.85 12.35 -5.82
C LEU A 131 4.54 11.43 -4.63
N GLY A 132 5.51 11.21 -3.74
CA GLY A 132 5.31 10.44 -2.51
C GLY A 132 4.76 11.27 -1.34
N SER A 133 4.64 12.60 -1.48
CA SER A 133 4.17 13.48 -0.41
C SER A 133 2.63 13.56 -0.38
N PRO A 134 1.98 13.24 0.76
CA PRO A 134 0.53 13.42 0.91
C PRO A 134 0.09 14.87 0.69
N VAL A 135 0.89 15.85 1.10
CA VAL A 135 0.55 17.28 0.92
C VAL A 135 0.51 17.63 -0.57
N VAL A 136 1.48 17.15 -1.35
CA VAL A 136 1.52 17.35 -2.80
C VAL A 136 0.35 16.63 -3.46
N GLY A 137 0.08 15.38 -3.10
CA GLY A 137 -1.07 14.64 -3.63
C GLY A 137 -2.41 15.31 -3.37
N GLY A 138 -2.65 15.77 -2.14
CA GLY A 138 -3.87 16.46 -1.76
C GLY A 138 -4.01 17.82 -2.45
N ALA A 139 -2.92 18.59 -2.52
CA ALA A 139 -2.92 19.88 -3.20
C ALA A 139 -3.13 19.75 -4.71
N THR A 140 -2.43 18.82 -5.38
CA THR A 140 -2.60 18.57 -6.82
C THR A 140 -4.02 18.13 -7.14
N PHE A 141 -4.59 17.22 -6.34
CA PHE A 141 -5.97 16.79 -6.54
C PHE A 141 -6.98 17.91 -6.27
N GLY A 142 -6.81 18.67 -5.18
CA GLY A 142 -7.68 19.80 -4.86
C GLY A 142 -7.65 20.91 -5.92
N ILE A 143 -6.47 21.24 -6.46
CA ILE A 143 -6.31 22.20 -7.55
C ILE A 143 -6.96 21.66 -8.82
N ALA A 144 -6.70 20.40 -9.17
CA ALA A 144 -7.32 19.78 -10.35
C ALA A 144 -8.85 19.80 -10.24
N LEU A 145 -9.41 19.43 -9.08
CA LEU A 145 -10.85 19.51 -8.81
C LEU A 145 -11.36 20.93 -8.97
N ALA A 146 -10.76 21.90 -8.30
CA ALA A 146 -11.19 23.28 -8.37
C ALA A 146 -11.20 23.78 -9.82
N VAL A 147 -10.11 23.59 -10.57
CA VAL A 147 -9.97 24.10 -11.94
C VAL A 147 -10.90 23.37 -12.92
N THR A 148 -10.92 22.03 -12.89
CA THR A 148 -11.71 21.22 -13.85
C THR A 148 -13.21 21.28 -13.61
N HIS A 149 -13.66 21.82 -12.47
CA HIS A 149 -15.06 21.99 -12.15
C HIS A 149 -15.53 23.45 -12.20
N LEU A 150 -14.67 24.40 -12.57
CA LEU A 150 -15.12 25.76 -12.88
C LEU A 150 -15.96 25.74 -14.17
N PRO A 151 -17.17 26.31 -14.19
CA PRO A 151 -18.01 26.36 -15.39
C PRO A 151 -17.28 26.95 -16.60
N ALA A 152 -16.59 28.08 -16.40
CA ALA A 152 -15.80 28.73 -17.44
C ALA A 152 -14.70 27.84 -18.06
N VAL A 153 -14.16 26.87 -17.30
CA VAL A 153 -13.15 25.93 -17.81
C VAL A 153 -13.83 24.79 -18.57
N VAL A 154 -14.87 24.19 -17.98
CA VAL A 154 -15.59 23.06 -18.57
C VAL A 154 -16.23 23.47 -19.89
N ASP A 155 -17.01 24.56 -19.89
CA ASP A 155 -17.75 25.02 -21.06
C ASP A 155 -16.83 25.51 -22.18
N ALA A 156 -15.62 25.99 -21.85
CA ALA A 156 -14.62 26.38 -22.84
C ALA A 156 -13.87 25.19 -23.45
N LEU A 157 -13.56 24.15 -22.67
CA LEU A 157 -12.66 23.08 -23.08
C LEU A 157 -13.39 21.82 -23.58
N ARG A 158 -14.53 21.44 -22.99
CA ARG A 158 -15.28 20.23 -23.37
C ARG A 158 -15.72 20.18 -24.85
N PRO A 159 -16.08 21.29 -25.51
CA PRO A 159 -16.45 21.26 -26.93
C PRO A 159 -15.31 20.88 -27.88
N SER A 160 -14.06 21.10 -27.48
CA SER A 160 -12.88 20.74 -28.27
C SER A 160 -12.33 19.38 -27.85
N PRO A 161 -12.03 18.45 -28.78
CA PRO A 161 -11.33 17.20 -28.45
C PRO A 161 -10.04 17.40 -27.66
N TRP A 162 -9.26 18.45 -28.00
CA TRP A 162 -8.02 18.78 -27.28
C TRP A 162 -8.28 19.30 -25.88
N GLY A 163 -9.32 20.12 -25.69
CA GLY A 163 -9.69 20.66 -24.39
C GLY A 163 -10.26 19.58 -23.47
N SER A 164 -11.16 18.74 -24.00
CA SER A 164 -11.70 17.58 -23.29
C SER A 164 -10.58 16.61 -22.88
N PHE A 165 -9.65 16.30 -23.80
CA PHE A 165 -8.46 15.52 -23.47
C PHE A 165 -7.61 16.15 -22.38
N ALA A 166 -7.39 17.48 -22.42
CA ALA A 166 -6.60 18.18 -21.41
C ALA A 166 -7.23 18.09 -20.02
N ILE A 167 -8.56 18.23 -19.92
CA ILE A 167 -9.30 18.03 -18.65
C ILE A 167 -9.07 16.60 -18.14
N THR A 168 -9.34 15.60 -18.97
CA THR A 168 -9.24 14.20 -18.56
C THR A 168 -7.80 13.78 -18.22
N ALA A 169 -6.81 14.28 -18.96
CA ALA A 169 -5.40 14.02 -18.70
C ALA A 169 -4.95 14.66 -17.38
N ALA A 170 -5.36 15.90 -17.10
CA ALA A 170 -5.09 16.56 -15.83
C ALA A 170 -5.75 15.81 -14.66
N TRP A 171 -6.98 15.34 -14.85
CA TRP A 171 -7.72 14.56 -13.87
C TRP A 171 -7.05 13.22 -13.56
N LEU A 172 -6.69 12.43 -14.58
CA LEU A 172 -5.98 11.17 -14.43
C LEU A 172 -4.61 11.36 -13.76
N ALA A 173 -3.86 12.40 -14.16
CA ALA A 173 -2.58 12.72 -13.54
C ALA A 173 -2.74 13.06 -12.06
N ALA A 174 -3.72 13.89 -11.71
CA ALA A 174 -4.02 14.25 -10.34
C ALA A 174 -4.45 13.04 -9.50
N ALA A 175 -5.27 12.14 -10.04
CA ALA A 175 -5.64 10.90 -9.39
C ALA A 175 -4.43 9.99 -9.13
N VAL A 176 -3.51 9.84 -10.08
CA VAL A 176 -2.27 9.07 -9.88
C VAL A 176 -1.41 9.70 -8.78
N VAL A 177 -1.26 11.03 -8.76
CA VAL A 177 -0.48 11.74 -7.72
C VAL A 177 -1.16 11.58 -6.35
N LEU A 178 -2.48 11.66 -6.28
CA LEU A 178 -3.27 11.46 -5.06
C LEU A 178 -3.00 10.07 -4.44
N TRP A 179 -2.97 9.01 -5.23
CA TRP A 179 -2.82 7.65 -4.71
C TRP A 179 -1.36 7.22 -4.50
N SER A 180 -0.41 7.95 -5.07
CA SER A 180 1.02 7.61 -5.02
C SER A 180 1.60 7.46 -3.60
N PRO A 181 1.30 8.34 -2.62
CA PRO A 181 1.76 8.20 -1.23
C PRO A 181 1.23 6.97 -0.50
N LEU A 182 0.07 6.45 -0.90
CA LEU A 182 -0.66 5.40 -0.17
C LEU A 182 -0.42 4.01 -0.74
N VAL A 183 -0.56 3.85 -2.06
CA VAL A 183 -0.54 2.54 -2.73
C VAL A 183 0.57 2.38 -3.75
N GLY A 184 1.20 3.48 -4.17
CA GLY A 184 2.23 3.46 -5.21
C GLY A 184 3.55 2.78 -4.77
N PRO A 185 4.43 2.45 -5.73
CA PRO A 185 5.77 1.90 -5.46
C PRO A 185 6.65 2.79 -4.57
N LEU A 186 6.32 4.09 -4.51
CA LEU A 186 7.02 5.10 -3.72
C LEU A 186 6.56 5.16 -2.27
N ALA A 187 5.39 4.57 -1.95
CA ALA A 187 4.84 4.57 -0.60
C ALA A 187 5.87 4.02 0.39
N GLY A 188 6.54 2.90 0.09
CA GLY A 188 7.49 2.25 1.00
C GLY A 188 8.72 3.08 1.44
N ARG A 189 9.02 4.22 0.79
CA ARG A 189 10.17 5.07 1.16
C ARG A 189 9.82 6.29 2.02
N HIS A 190 8.58 6.77 1.96
CA HIS A 190 8.14 7.99 2.63
C HIS A 190 6.70 7.84 3.14
N ARG A 191 6.36 6.68 3.75
CA ARG A 191 5.01 6.46 4.26
C ARG A 191 4.67 7.52 5.30
N PRO A 192 3.50 8.18 5.19
CA PRO A 192 3.04 9.03 6.27
C PRO A 192 2.78 8.21 7.54
N PRO A 193 2.95 8.79 8.74
CA PRO A 193 2.45 8.20 9.97
C PRO A 193 0.96 7.84 9.84
N TYR A 194 0.52 6.77 10.49
CA TYR A 194 -0.83 6.21 10.35
C TYR A 194 -1.94 7.28 10.41
N LEU A 195 -1.91 8.15 11.43
CA LEU A 195 -2.91 9.21 11.60
C LEU A 195 -2.89 10.23 10.45
N VAL A 196 -1.71 10.60 9.95
CA VAL A 196 -1.56 11.52 8.81
C VAL A 196 -2.09 10.87 7.54
N GLY A 197 -1.84 9.58 7.33
CA GLY A 197 -2.38 8.81 6.21
C GLY A 197 -3.91 8.71 6.25
N MET A 198 -4.48 8.51 7.44
CA MET A 198 -5.93 8.48 7.64
C MET A 198 -6.57 9.85 7.38
N LEU A 199 -6.00 10.93 7.92
CA LEU A 199 -6.44 12.30 7.67
C LEU A 199 -6.29 12.69 6.19
N TYR A 200 -5.24 12.21 5.53
CA TYR A 200 -5.03 12.43 4.11
C TYR A 200 -6.15 11.86 3.24
N LEU A 201 -6.65 10.66 3.58
CA LEU A 201 -7.77 10.02 2.87
C LEU A 201 -9.10 10.76 3.03
N VAL A 202 -9.22 11.68 3.98
CA VAL A 202 -10.39 12.55 4.12
C VAL A 202 -10.48 13.56 2.96
N ALA A 203 -9.36 13.98 2.37
CA ALA A 203 -9.36 14.94 1.27
C ALA A 203 -10.12 14.45 0.02
N PRO A 204 -9.82 13.26 -0.56
CA PRO A 204 -10.61 12.73 -1.68
C PRO A 204 -12.04 12.34 -1.29
N PHE A 205 -12.37 12.26 0.00
CA PHE A 205 -13.73 12.05 0.49
C PHE A 205 -14.57 13.32 0.52
N ILE A 206 -13.99 14.43 1.03
CA ILE A 206 -14.73 15.68 1.26
C ILE A 206 -14.79 16.53 -0.01
N PHE A 207 -13.69 16.65 -0.75
CA PHE A 207 -13.63 17.64 -1.83
C PHE A 207 -14.65 17.41 -2.94
N PRO A 208 -14.85 16.17 -3.45
CA PRO A 208 -15.89 15.93 -4.46
C PRO A 208 -17.31 16.21 -3.94
N LYS A 209 -17.55 16.13 -2.63
CA LYS A 209 -18.87 16.43 -2.04
C LYS A 209 -19.21 17.90 -2.11
N VAL A 210 -18.21 18.79 -2.08
CA VAL A 210 -18.42 20.23 -2.28
C VAL A 210 -18.98 20.48 -3.68
N VAL A 211 -18.40 19.85 -4.71
CA VAL A 211 -18.95 19.88 -6.07
C VAL A 211 -20.35 19.27 -6.11
N GLY A 212 -20.54 18.10 -5.47
CA GLY A 212 -21.85 17.46 -5.39
C GLY A 212 -22.93 18.34 -4.74
N ALA A 213 -22.56 19.18 -3.77
CA ALA A 213 -23.48 20.13 -3.16
C ALA A 213 -23.93 21.19 -4.18
N PHE A 214 -23.02 21.74 -4.99
CA PHE A 214 -23.40 22.65 -6.07
C PHE A 214 -24.34 22.00 -7.09
N TYR A 215 -24.12 20.72 -7.40
CA TYR A 215 -25.03 19.98 -8.28
C TYR A 215 -26.43 19.78 -7.66
N LEU A 216 -26.50 19.46 -6.37
CA LEU A 216 -27.77 19.14 -5.69
C LEU A 216 -28.63 20.37 -5.40
N PHE A 217 -28.00 21.49 -5.00
CA PHE A 217 -28.71 22.64 -4.44
C PHE A 217 -28.88 23.81 -5.42
N ARG A 218 -28.32 23.73 -6.63
CA ARG A 218 -28.54 24.75 -7.66
C ARG A 218 -29.82 24.43 -8.44
N ASP A 219 -30.64 25.46 -8.69
CA ASP A 219 -31.90 25.33 -9.43
C ASP A 219 -31.71 25.19 -10.95
N ASP A 220 -30.62 25.76 -11.48
CA ASP A 220 -30.27 25.69 -12.89
C ASP A 220 -29.06 24.76 -13.15
N PRO A 221 -28.92 24.21 -14.37
CA PRO A 221 -27.71 23.52 -14.79
C PRO A 221 -26.45 24.37 -14.54
N LEU A 222 -25.45 23.76 -13.92
CA LEU A 222 -24.19 24.38 -13.50
C LEU A 222 -23.27 24.66 -14.69
N TYR A 223 -23.35 23.81 -15.73
CA TYR A 223 -22.53 23.88 -16.94
C TYR A 223 -23.43 23.97 -18.17
N ASP A 224 -23.14 24.93 -19.04
CA ASP A 224 -23.90 25.14 -20.27
C ASP A 224 -23.77 23.95 -21.22
N VAL A 225 -22.62 23.27 -21.22
CA VAL A 225 -22.39 22.08 -22.05
C VAL A 225 -23.40 20.97 -21.76
N TYR A 226 -23.80 20.77 -20.50
CA TYR A 226 -24.81 19.76 -20.13
C TYR A 226 -26.22 20.34 -20.14
N GLY A 227 -26.38 21.65 -19.90
CA GLY A 227 -27.67 22.33 -19.97
C GLY A 227 -28.25 22.38 -21.39
N SER A 228 -27.39 22.62 -22.38
CA SER A 228 -27.77 22.79 -23.79
C SER A 228 -27.68 21.51 -24.63
N ALA A 229 -27.13 20.42 -24.09
CA ALA A 229 -26.98 19.16 -24.81
C ALA A 229 -28.33 18.61 -25.33
N PRO A 230 -28.35 17.92 -26.48
CA PRO A 230 -29.47 17.07 -26.85
C PRO A 230 -29.71 16.00 -25.77
N ARG A 231 -30.98 15.82 -25.36
CA ARG A 231 -31.31 14.87 -24.28
C ARG A 231 -31.10 13.43 -24.76
N VAL A 232 -30.39 12.64 -23.97
CA VAL A 232 -30.20 11.19 -24.20
C VAL A 232 -31.50 10.42 -23.95
N TRP A 233 -32.22 10.80 -22.89
CA TRP A 233 -33.54 10.30 -22.55
C TRP A 233 -34.52 11.45 -22.46
N ALA A 234 -35.66 11.35 -23.14
CA ALA A 234 -36.66 12.42 -23.19
C ALA A 234 -37.19 12.82 -21.81
N ASP A 235 -37.30 11.85 -20.89
CA ASP A 235 -37.85 12.05 -19.55
C ASP A 235 -36.83 12.61 -18.54
N VAL A 236 -35.55 12.72 -18.92
CA VAL A 236 -34.48 13.20 -18.03
C VAL A 236 -34.11 14.62 -18.40
N THR A 237 -34.48 15.56 -17.52
CA THR A 237 -34.10 16.98 -17.66
C THR A 237 -32.63 17.18 -17.33
N ALA A 238 -32.02 18.27 -17.82
CA ALA A 238 -30.64 18.63 -17.50
C ALA A 238 -30.42 18.82 -15.99
N HIS A 239 -31.41 19.43 -15.32
CA HIS A 239 -31.40 19.60 -13.87
C HIS A 239 -31.52 18.28 -13.13
N GLY A 240 -32.41 17.38 -13.56
CA GLY A 240 -32.54 16.05 -12.98
C GLY A 240 -31.26 15.22 -13.10
N ASP A 241 -30.63 15.22 -14.27
CA ASP A 241 -29.33 14.56 -14.48
C ASP A 241 -28.22 15.16 -13.59
N GLN A 242 -28.22 16.48 -13.43
CA GLN A 242 -27.30 17.16 -12.51
C GLN A 242 -27.47 16.68 -11.07
N GLN A 243 -28.70 16.56 -10.57
CA GLN A 243 -28.94 16.05 -9.21
C GLN A 243 -28.44 14.61 -9.06
N VAL A 244 -28.64 13.77 -10.08
CA VAL A 244 -28.07 12.42 -10.12
C VAL A 244 -26.54 12.45 -10.08
N ALA A 245 -25.90 13.42 -10.76
CA ALA A 245 -24.45 13.63 -10.68
C ALA A 245 -24.00 13.97 -9.24
N GLY A 246 -24.72 14.86 -8.56
CA GLY A 246 -24.47 15.20 -7.16
C GLY A 246 -24.59 14.00 -6.22
N PHE A 247 -25.67 13.21 -6.35
CA PHE A 247 -25.83 11.97 -5.58
C PHE A 247 -24.77 10.92 -5.90
N THR A 248 -24.34 10.82 -7.16
CA THR A 248 -23.26 9.92 -7.59
C THR A 248 -21.97 10.25 -6.85
N LEU A 249 -21.56 11.53 -6.81
CA LEU A 249 -20.38 11.97 -6.07
C LEU A 249 -20.49 11.68 -4.57
N TRP A 250 -21.68 11.83 -4.00
CA TRP A 250 -21.88 11.62 -2.57
C TRP A 250 -21.95 10.14 -2.17
N ILE A 251 -22.80 9.35 -2.81
CA ILE A 251 -23.09 7.97 -2.42
C ILE A 251 -22.01 7.03 -2.95
N ILE A 252 -21.83 6.99 -4.28
CA ILE A 252 -20.88 6.07 -4.92
C ILE A 252 -19.46 6.43 -4.51
N GLY A 253 -19.13 7.72 -4.48
CA GLY A 253 -17.85 8.20 -3.97
C GLY A 253 -17.59 7.76 -2.53
N SER A 254 -18.61 7.79 -1.64
CA SER A 254 -18.44 7.35 -0.26
C SER A 254 -18.17 5.86 -0.13
N PHE A 255 -18.89 5.00 -0.88
CA PHE A 255 -18.65 3.54 -0.85
C PHE A 255 -17.22 3.19 -1.30
N MET A 256 -16.75 3.80 -2.38
CA MET A 256 -15.41 3.54 -2.90
C MET A 256 -14.31 4.02 -1.93
N VAL A 257 -14.50 5.17 -1.28
CA VAL A 257 -13.56 5.65 -0.25
C VAL A 257 -13.56 4.74 0.97
N ILE A 258 -14.73 4.31 1.45
CA ILE A 258 -14.82 3.36 2.59
C ILE A 258 -14.08 2.06 2.24
N ALA A 259 -14.26 1.52 1.03
CA ALA A 259 -13.53 0.35 0.57
C ALA A 259 -12.01 0.58 0.58
N ALA A 260 -11.55 1.74 0.11
CA ALA A 260 -10.13 2.08 0.14
C ALA A 260 -9.57 2.23 1.56
N LEU A 261 -10.30 2.88 2.47
CA LEU A 261 -9.94 2.97 3.89
C LEU A 261 -9.87 1.57 4.51
N ALA A 262 -10.84 0.69 4.23
CA ALA A 262 -10.84 -0.67 4.75
C ALA A 262 -9.59 -1.44 4.31
N VAL A 263 -9.25 -1.39 3.01
CA VAL A 263 -8.03 -2.05 2.48
C VAL A 263 -6.78 -1.48 3.14
N LEU A 264 -6.67 -0.17 3.28
CA LEU A 264 -5.48 0.48 3.88
C LEU A 264 -5.40 0.19 5.38
N PHE A 265 -6.52 0.19 6.09
CA PHE A 265 -6.61 -0.20 7.49
C PHE A 265 -6.11 -1.64 7.68
N PHE A 266 -6.63 -2.61 6.93
CA PHE A 266 -6.17 -4.00 7.05
C PHE A 266 -4.70 -4.15 6.68
N ARG A 267 -4.21 -3.40 5.68
CA ARG A 267 -2.80 -3.42 5.31
C ARG A 267 -1.92 -2.89 6.44
N TRP A 268 -2.28 -1.74 7.03
CA TRP A 268 -1.55 -1.18 8.16
C TRP A 268 -1.66 -2.06 9.41
N TYR A 269 -2.84 -2.60 9.71
CA TYR A 269 -3.05 -3.51 10.83
C TYR A 269 -2.19 -4.77 10.74
N GLN A 270 -2.08 -5.38 9.56
CA GLN A 270 -1.18 -6.52 9.35
C GLN A 270 0.30 -6.16 9.46
N GLU A 271 0.66 -4.91 9.14
CA GLU A 271 2.03 -4.43 9.21
C GLU A 271 2.43 -4.05 10.64
N ASP A 272 1.53 -3.42 11.40
CA ASP A 272 1.68 -3.20 12.84
C ASP A 272 1.77 -4.53 13.58
N ARG A 273 0.98 -5.56 13.23
CA ARG A 273 1.19 -6.90 13.80
C ARG A 273 2.57 -7.50 13.51
N ARG A 274 3.26 -7.06 12.45
CA ARG A 274 4.65 -7.47 12.15
C ARG A 274 5.68 -6.58 12.87
N MET A 275 5.34 -5.33 13.19
CA MET A 275 6.22 -4.35 13.86
C MET A 275 6.03 -4.31 15.39
N SER A 276 4.88 -4.74 15.91
CA SER A 276 4.59 -4.97 17.33
C SER A 276 5.14 -6.33 17.78
N THR A 277 6.41 -6.58 17.45
CA THR A 277 7.24 -7.49 18.23
C THR A 277 7.87 -6.59 19.30
N PRO A 278 7.61 -6.81 20.60
CA PRO A 278 8.05 -5.87 21.63
C PRO A 278 9.58 -5.68 21.62
N ASP A 279 10.05 -4.49 22.04
CA ASP A 279 11.48 -4.17 22.25
C ASP A 279 12.17 -5.14 23.25
N SER A 280 11.38 -5.94 23.95
CA SER A 280 11.81 -7.09 24.73
C SER A 280 11.36 -8.38 24.03
N LEU A 281 12.27 -9.33 23.84
CA LEU A 281 11.89 -10.71 23.55
C LEU A 281 10.90 -11.19 24.62
N GLU A 282 9.64 -11.37 24.24
CA GLU A 282 8.64 -11.94 25.14
C GLU A 282 8.98 -13.40 25.39
N VAL A 283 9.16 -13.76 26.66
CA VAL A 283 9.30 -15.15 27.07
C VAL A 283 7.92 -15.80 26.95
N PRO A 284 7.76 -16.90 26.18
CA PRO A 284 6.49 -17.60 26.11
C PRO A 284 6.06 -18.06 27.51
N ALA A 285 4.80 -17.85 27.88
CA ALA A 285 4.26 -18.39 29.12
C ALA A 285 4.01 -19.90 28.96
N ASP A 286 5.06 -20.72 29.14
CA ASP A 286 4.94 -22.19 29.14
C ASP A 286 4.90 -22.75 30.57
N PRO A 287 3.77 -23.34 31.01
CA PRO A 287 3.62 -23.92 32.35
C PRO A 287 4.70 -24.95 32.71
N ARG A 288 5.20 -25.72 31.73
CA ARG A 288 6.23 -26.75 31.99
C ARG A 288 7.59 -26.13 32.27
N ALA A 289 7.92 -25.02 31.60
CA ALA A 289 9.14 -24.29 31.90
C ALA A 289 9.06 -23.65 33.28
N VAL A 290 7.90 -23.07 33.62
CA VAL A 290 7.63 -22.48 34.93
C VAL A 290 7.82 -23.52 36.05
N ASP A 291 7.18 -24.67 35.95
CA ASP A 291 7.27 -25.75 36.93
C ASP A 291 8.71 -26.26 37.09
N ALA A 292 9.40 -26.51 35.98
CA ALA A 292 10.78 -26.99 36.00
C ALA A 292 11.78 -25.98 36.59
N LEU A 293 11.54 -24.67 36.44
CA LEU A 293 12.39 -23.61 36.98
C LEU A 293 12.15 -23.37 38.48
N PHE A 294 10.94 -23.63 38.98
CA PHE A 294 10.65 -23.57 40.42
C PHE A 294 11.41 -24.64 41.22
N ASP A 295 11.67 -25.80 40.63
CA ASP A 295 12.42 -26.89 41.25
C ASP A 295 13.94 -26.63 41.34
N VAL A 296 14.43 -25.53 40.75
CA VAL A 296 15.85 -25.17 40.71
C VAL A 296 16.11 -23.90 41.53
N PRO A 297 16.78 -23.99 42.68
CA PRO A 297 17.19 -22.82 43.45
C PRO A 297 18.03 -21.85 42.61
N GLY A 298 17.48 -20.66 42.33
CA GLY A 298 18.13 -19.65 41.48
C GLY A 298 17.90 -19.81 39.98
N GLY A 299 17.06 -20.76 39.54
CA GLY A 299 16.74 -20.99 38.13
C GLY A 299 16.13 -19.78 37.44
N TRP A 300 15.21 -19.07 38.11
CA TRP A 300 14.62 -17.83 37.60
C TRP A 300 15.66 -16.71 37.38
N ALA A 301 16.56 -16.49 38.35
CA ALA A 301 17.61 -15.48 38.21
C ALA A 301 18.59 -15.84 37.07
N ALA A 302 18.87 -17.12 36.89
CA ALA A 302 19.70 -17.60 35.78
C ALA A 302 19.00 -17.41 34.42
N LEU A 303 17.69 -17.66 34.34
CA LEU A 303 16.90 -17.40 33.12
C LEU A 303 16.85 -15.90 32.79
N GLU A 304 16.55 -15.05 33.77
CA GLU A 304 16.54 -13.59 33.59
C GLU A 304 17.89 -13.08 33.11
N ARG A 305 18.98 -13.60 33.68
CA ARG A 305 20.33 -13.24 33.23
C ARG A 305 20.58 -13.66 31.79
N LEU A 306 20.20 -14.88 31.41
CA LEU A 306 20.35 -15.39 30.05
C LEU A 306 19.55 -14.55 29.05
N ILE A 307 18.32 -14.16 29.37
CA ILE A 307 17.50 -13.27 28.54
C ILE A 307 18.18 -11.90 28.40
N ALA A 308 18.73 -11.35 29.48
CA ALA A 308 19.47 -10.09 29.43
C ALA A 308 20.74 -10.19 28.56
N SER A 309 21.46 -11.32 28.61
CA SER A 309 22.60 -11.59 27.74
C SER A 309 22.18 -11.62 26.27
N VAL A 310 21.06 -12.28 25.96
CA VAL A 310 20.48 -12.32 24.60
C VAL A 310 20.09 -10.92 24.12
N GLN A 311 19.38 -10.15 24.93
CA GLN A 311 18.96 -8.78 24.59
C GLN A 311 20.15 -7.83 24.40
N THR A 312 21.22 -7.99 25.19
CA THR A 312 22.44 -7.17 25.08
C THR A 312 23.25 -7.53 23.84
N ALA A 313 23.29 -8.81 23.48
CA ALA A 313 24.04 -9.30 22.32
C ALA A 313 23.32 -9.02 20.99
N LEU A 314 21.98 -8.89 21.00
CA LEU A 314 21.19 -8.61 19.80
C LEU A 314 21.29 -7.13 19.37
N PRO A 315 21.69 -6.84 18.12
CA PRO A 315 21.69 -5.48 17.61
C PRO A 315 20.26 -4.93 17.44
N PRO A 316 20.04 -3.60 17.56
CA PRO A 316 18.72 -2.95 17.50
C PRO A 316 18.01 -3.00 16.12
N ARG A 317 18.52 -3.78 15.15
CA ARG A 317 18.00 -3.83 13.77
C ARG A 317 17.47 -5.21 13.36
N TRP A 318 17.38 -6.15 14.29
CA TRP A 318 17.09 -7.54 13.95
C TRP A 318 15.60 -7.82 14.18
N SER A 319 14.84 -7.91 13.09
CA SER A 319 13.41 -8.21 13.11
C SER A 319 13.16 -9.72 13.01
N GLY A 320 12.23 -10.24 13.83
CA GLY A 320 11.81 -11.64 13.80
C GLY A 320 12.61 -12.62 14.65
N ALA A 321 13.33 -12.13 15.68
CA ALA A 321 13.89 -12.99 16.71
C ALA A 321 12.79 -13.41 17.71
N GLU A 322 12.63 -14.70 17.96
CA GLU A 322 11.63 -15.24 18.90
C GLU A 322 12.33 -16.15 19.93
N LEU A 323 11.91 -16.07 21.20
CA LEU A 323 12.32 -17.03 22.22
C LEU A 323 11.29 -18.17 22.28
N GLY A 324 11.79 -19.41 22.37
CA GLY A 324 11.01 -20.61 22.57
C GLY A 324 11.59 -21.46 23.70
N PHE A 325 10.82 -22.44 24.17
CA PHE A 325 11.32 -23.48 25.06
C PHE A 325 11.31 -24.83 24.33
N ALA A 326 12.41 -25.57 24.48
CA ALA A 326 12.47 -27.00 24.20
C ALA A 326 12.81 -27.75 25.49
N TYR A 327 12.46 -29.03 25.51
CA TYR A 327 12.58 -29.87 26.70
C TYR A 327 13.39 -31.12 26.37
N ARG A 328 14.27 -31.51 27.28
CA ARG A 328 15.00 -32.78 27.20
C ARG A 328 14.84 -33.53 28.51
N GLU A 329 14.35 -34.76 28.42
CA GLU A 329 14.29 -35.67 29.57
C GLU A 329 15.70 -36.16 29.91
N LEU A 330 16.13 -35.92 31.15
CA LEU A 330 17.40 -36.41 31.68
C LEU A 330 17.11 -37.76 32.33
N GLY A 331 17.19 -38.84 31.56
CA GLY A 331 16.89 -40.19 32.05
C GLY A 331 17.61 -40.52 33.38
N GLY A 332 16.84 -41.03 34.34
CA GLY A 332 17.26 -41.39 35.71
C GLY A 332 16.04 -41.83 36.56
N GLU A 333 16.27 -42.27 37.81
CA GLU A 333 15.20 -42.66 38.76
C GLU A 333 14.24 -41.50 39.11
N THR A 334 14.69 -40.26 38.92
CA THR A 334 13.90 -39.04 39.03
C THR A 334 13.58 -38.53 37.62
N ASN A 335 12.30 -38.25 37.35
CA ASN A 335 11.81 -37.79 36.04
C ASN A 335 12.22 -36.32 35.77
N GLU A 336 13.52 -36.04 35.71
CA GLU A 336 14.09 -34.70 35.63
C GLU A 336 14.03 -34.14 34.20
N THR A 337 13.48 -32.94 34.06
CA THR A 337 13.38 -32.23 32.78
C THR A 337 14.43 -31.12 32.70
N GLN A 338 15.21 -31.08 31.62
CA GLN A 338 16.07 -29.96 31.25
C GLN A 338 15.30 -28.99 30.37
N VAL A 339 15.28 -27.71 30.76
CA VAL A 339 14.69 -26.60 30.00
C VAL A 339 15.75 -26.01 29.09
N ILE A 340 15.47 -25.96 27.79
CA ILE A 340 16.36 -25.40 26.77
C ILE A 340 15.69 -24.13 26.24
N LEU A 341 16.28 -22.98 26.48
CA LEU A 341 15.85 -21.72 25.87
C LEU A 341 16.36 -21.67 24.43
N GLU A 342 15.43 -21.61 23.47
CA GLU A 342 15.72 -21.54 22.05
C GLU A 342 15.56 -20.11 21.54
N LEU A 343 16.61 -19.57 20.92
CA LEU A 343 16.52 -18.33 20.16
C LEU A 343 16.33 -18.66 18.68
N HIS A 344 15.15 -18.39 18.15
CA HIS A 344 14.83 -18.50 16.73
C HIS A 344 15.19 -17.18 16.05
N VAL A 345 16.23 -17.19 15.21
CA VAL A 345 16.69 -16.00 14.51
C VAL A 345 17.21 -16.36 13.11
N ALA A 346 16.93 -15.51 12.13
CA ALA A 346 17.39 -15.72 10.76
C ALA A 346 18.81 -15.17 10.58
N LEU A 347 19.82 -16.02 10.75
CA LEU A 347 21.24 -15.65 10.61
C LEU A 347 22.00 -16.48 9.58
N ASP A 348 23.07 -15.87 9.06
CA ASP A 348 24.12 -16.63 8.39
C ASP A 348 24.98 -17.37 9.44
N GLY A 349 25.62 -18.47 9.04
CA GLY A 349 26.33 -19.35 9.99
C GLY A 349 27.52 -18.69 10.71
N ARG A 350 28.07 -17.57 10.21
CA ARG A 350 29.14 -16.84 10.91
C ARG A 350 28.57 -15.91 11.97
N ALA A 351 27.49 -15.19 11.68
CA ALA A 351 26.79 -14.33 12.62
C ALA A 351 26.14 -15.15 13.74
N GLU A 352 25.62 -16.34 13.42
CA GLU A 352 25.10 -17.29 14.41
C GLU A 352 26.17 -17.71 15.42
N ALA A 353 27.35 -18.13 14.94
CA ALA A 353 28.47 -18.53 15.81
C ALA A 353 29.00 -17.38 16.68
N GLN A 354 29.08 -16.16 16.12
CA GLN A 354 29.49 -14.98 16.88
C GLN A 354 28.49 -14.63 17.98
N LEU A 355 27.20 -14.71 17.68
CA LEU A 355 26.14 -14.45 18.63
C LEU A 355 26.10 -15.51 19.74
N ALA A 356 26.20 -16.80 19.38
CA ALA A 356 26.24 -17.89 20.34
C ALA A 356 27.41 -17.70 21.32
N HIS A 357 28.61 -17.42 20.79
CA HIS A 357 29.79 -17.21 21.60
C HIS A 357 29.65 -16.02 22.56
N ALA A 358 29.07 -14.90 22.12
CA ALA A 358 28.86 -13.73 22.97
C ALA A 358 27.89 -14.03 24.13
N ILE A 359 26.78 -14.74 23.85
CA ILE A 359 25.78 -15.10 24.86
C ILE A 359 26.34 -16.13 25.84
N GLU A 360 27.00 -17.18 25.33
CA GLU A 360 27.62 -18.23 26.14
C GLU A 360 28.69 -17.66 27.07
N THR A 361 29.54 -16.76 26.57
CA THR A 361 30.61 -16.14 27.37
C THR A 361 30.04 -15.33 28.55
N ASP A 362 29.01 -14.51 28.32
CA ASP A 362 28.38 -13.72 29.39
C ASP A 362 27.62 -14.60 30.39
N TYR A 363 26.96 -15.65 29.91
CA TYR A 363 26.23 -16.58 30.75
C TYR A 363 27.15 -17.47 31.59
N GLU A 364 28.25 -17.97 31.03
CA GLU A 364 29.27 -18.72 31.76
C GLU A 364 29.94 -17.86 32.83
N ALA A 365 30.21 -16.59 32.56
CA ALA A 365 30.74 -15.65 33.55
C ALA A 365 29.76 -15.49 34.75
N HIS A 366 28.46 -15.44 34.48
CA HIS A 366 27.44 -15.44 35.53
C HIS A 366 27.45 -16.75 36.33
N LEU A 367 27.43 -17.91 35.66
CA LEU A 367 27.50 -19.22 36.33
C LEU A 367 28.77 -19.36 37.18
N ALA A 368 29.90 -18.82 36.71
CA ALA A 368 31.18 -18.80 37.41
C ALA A 368 31.16 -17.97 38.72
N SER A 369 30.25 -17.00 38.84
CA SER A 369 30.06 -16.21 40.06
C SER A 369 29.26 -16.95 41.15
N LEU A 370 28.58 -18.04 40.79
CA LEU A 370 27.76 -18.83 41.72
C LEU A 370 28.59 -19.87 42.47
N ALA A 371 28.10 -20.24 43.66
CA ALA A 371 28.65 -21.34 44.44
C ALA A 371 28.64 -22.67 43.65
N PRO A 372 29.65 -23.55 43.80
CA PRO A 372 29.82 -24.73 42.95
C PRO A 372 28.57 -25.63 42.85
N ALA A 373 27.92 -25.92 43.99
CA ALA A 373 26.72 -26.74 44.03
C ALA A 373 25.53 -26.12 43.26
N ARG A 374 25.38 -24.79 43.31
CA ARG A 374 24.31 -24.09 42.59
C ARG A 374 24.59 -24.02 41.09
N ARG A 375 25.86 -23.79 40.73
CA ARG A 375 26.31 -23.79 39.32
C ARG A 375 25.98 -25.10 38.64
N GLU A 376 26.32 -26.22 39.28
CA GLU A 376 26.10 -27.56 38.72
C GLU A 376 24.60 -27.87 38.57
N GLN A 377 23.79 -27.49 39.55
CA GLN A 377 22.33 -27.68 39.49
C GLN A 377 21.68 -26.87 38.36
N ILE A 378 22.10 -25.61 38.17
CA ILE A 378 21.59 -24.74 37.11
C ILE A 378 22.07 -25.21 35.73
N ALA A 379 23.36 -25.50 35.56
CA ALA A 379 23.93 -25.96 34.29
C ALA A 379 23.35 -27.30 33.83
N ARG A 380 22.94 -28.16 34.77
CA ARG A 380 22.26 -29.42 34.45
C ARG A 380 20.82 -29.21 33.99
N ARG A 381 20.11 -28.19 34.49
CA ARG A 381 18.66 -28.00 34.29
C ARG A 381 18.28 -26.92 33.28
N ILE A 382 19.15 -25.96 33.00
CA ILE A 382 18.92 -24.86 32.05
C ILE A 382 20.00 -24.88 30.99
N ALA A 383 19.61 -24.89 29.73
CA ALA A 383 20.51 -24.77 28.59
C ALA A 383 20.01 -23.71 27.61
N PHE A 384 20.90 -23.27 26.72
CA PHE A 384 20.61 -22.30 25.67
C PHE A 384 21.00 -22.88 24.32
N ARG A 385 20.22 -22.59 23.28
CA ARG A 385 20.56 -22.93 21.89
C ARG A 385 20.03 -21.88 20.93
N ILE A 386 20.80 -21.58 19.89
CA ILE A 386 20.33 -20.81 18.74
C ILE A 386 19.81 -21.76 17.66
N VAL A 387 18.65 -21.45 17.10
CA VAL A 387 18.00 -22.25 16.06
C VAL A 387 17.87 -21.39 14.81
N GLY A 388 18.79 -21.55 13.87
CA GLY A 388 18.70 -20.95 12.54
C GLY A 388 17.47 -21.46 11.76
N TYR A 389 16.82 -20.57 11.01
CA TYR A 389 15.57 -20.82 10.26
C TYR A 389 15.67 -21.99 9.23
N GLY A 390 16.87 -22.48 8.92
CA GLY A 390 17.10 -23.64 8.05
C GLY A 390 16.81 -25.02 8.68
N SER A 391 16.43 -25.08 9.97
CA SER A 391 16.28 -26.35 10.72
C SER A 391 14.84 -26.76 11.03
N ARG A 392 13.83 -25.96 10.66
CA ARG A 392 12.39 -26.32 10.77
C ARG A 392 11.78 -26.88 9.48
N VAL A 393 12.60 -27.14 8.46
CA VAL A 393 12.19 -27.85 7.24
C VAL A 393 13.11 -29.04 7.04
N SER A 394 12.81 -30.12 7.77
CA SER A 394 13.16 -31.49 7.39
C SER A 394 11.98 -32.38 7.72
#